data_AF-A0A7Z9XJR1-F1
#
_entry.id   AF-A0A7Z9XJR1-F1
#
_cell.length_a   1.000
_cell.length_b   1.000
_cell.length_c   1.000
_cell.angle_alpha   90.00
_cell.angle_beta   90.00
_cell.angle_gamma   90.00
#
_symmetry.space_group_name_H-M   'P 1'
#
loop_
_entity.id
_entity.type
_entity.pdbx_description
1 polymer ?
#
loop_
_entity_poly.entity_id
_entity_poly.type
_entity_poly.pdbx_seq_one_letter_code
_entity_poly.pdbx_strand_id
1 'polypeptide(L)' 'MINSKGHPDRHTEDVPAGKTVAFCRCWQSEKFPYCDGAHRKVNAETGDHVGPVVVKAVTA' A
#
# COMPACT_ATOMS: atom_id res chain seq x y z
N MET A 1 9.07 10.20 2.98
CA MET A 1 10.12 10.88 2.20
C MET A 1 9.41 11.83 1.24
N ILE A 2 9.68 13.12 1.37
CA ILE A 2 9.03 14.19 0.60
C ILE A 2 10.07 14.68 -0.41
N ASN A 3 9.70 14.71 -1.69
CA ASN A 3 10.59 15.18 -2.75
C ASN A 3 10.87 16.68 -2.61
N SER A 4 11.82 17.18 -3.43
CA SER A 4 12.18 18.60 -3.48
C SER A 4 11.03 19.56 -3.85
N LYS A 5 9.88 19.03 -4.29
CA LYS A 5 8.66 19.79 -4.62
C LYS A 5 7.61 19.73 -3.51
N GLY A 6 7.90 19.12 -2.36
CA GLY A 6 6.94 19.01 -1.25
C GLY A 6 5.91 17.89 -1.41
N HIS A 7 6.05 16.98 -2.39
CA HIS A 7 5.14 15.84 -2.56
C HIS A 7 5.77 14.55 -2.02
N PRO A 8 4.98 13.56 -1.58
CA PRO A 8 5.49 12.22 -1.30
C PRO A 8 6.31 11.69 -2.48
N ASP A 9 7.48 11.14 -2.18
CA ASP A 9 8.30 10.48 -3.21
C ASP A 9 7.49 9.36 -3.88
N ARG A 10 7.58 9.29 -5.21
CA ARG A 10 6.97 8.21 -5.96
C ARG A 10 7.74 6.93 -5.66
N HIS A 11 7.08 5.94 -5.07
CA HIS A 11 7.61 4.59 -5.01
C HIS A 11 7.43 3.89 -6.37
N THR A 12 8.43 3.17 -6.83
CA THR A 12 8.40 2.38 -8.06
C THR A 12 9.21 1.12 -7.84
N GLU A 13 8.65 -0.03 -8.18
CA GLU A 13 9.28 -1.34 -8.09
C GLU A 13 8.83 -2.21 -9.26
N ASP A 14 9.71 -3.13 -9.69
CA ASP A 14 9.35 -4.16 -10.66
C ASP A 14 8.70 -5.33 -9.93
N VAL A 15 7.45 -5.65 -10.28
CA VAL A 15 6.72 -6.80 -9.74
C VAL A 15 6.85 -7.97 -10.70
N PRO A 16 7.55 -9.06 -10.33
CA PRO A 16 7.72 -10.21 -11.22
C PRO A 16 6.38 -10.87 -11.57
N ALA A 17 6.29 -11.44 -12.77
CA ALA A 17 5.11 -12.17 -13.20
C ALA A 17 4.75 -13.31 -12.23
N GLY A 18 3.45 -13.52 -12.01
CA GLY A 18 2.91 -14.49 -11.06
C GLY A 18 2.94 -14.04 -9.60
N LYS A 19 3.47 -12.84 -9.28
CA LYS A 19 3.41 -12.28 -7.93
C LYS A 19 2.14 -11.47 -7.71
N THR A 20 1.67 -11.51 -6.46
CA THR A 20 0.60 -10.66 -5.95
C THR A 20 1.18 -9.77 -4.87
N VAL A 21 0.96 -8.46 -4.98
CA VAL A 21 1.42 -7.45 -4.03
C VAL A 21 0.22 -6.68 -3.52
N ALA A 22 0.16 -6.44 -2.21
CA ALA A 22 -0.85 -5.61 -1.59
C ALA A 22 -0.20 -4.30 -1.12
N PHE A 23 -0.68 -3.17 -1.64
CA PHE A 23 -0.21 -1.84 -1.28
C PHE A 23 -1.14 -1.19 -0.26
N CYS A 24 -0.54 -0.53 0.71
CA CYS A 24 -1.25 0.20 1.75
C CYS A 24 -2.00 1.41 1.15
N ARG A 25 -3.22 1.64 1.64
CA ARG A 25 -3.99 2.88 1.41
C ARG A 25 -4.45 3.58 2.69
N CYS A 26 -4.22 2.97 3.86
CA CYS A 26 -4.61 3.55 5.15
C CYS A 26 -3.51 4.41 5.78
N TRP A 27 -2.30 4.41 5.22
CA TRP A 27 -1.12 5.15 5.72
C TRP A 27 -0.61 4.77 7.11
N GLN A 28 -1.14 3.69 7.72
CA GLN A 28 -0.75 3.23 9.06
C GLN A 28 0.12 1.97 9.06
N SER A 29 0.58 1.50 7.88
CA SER A 29 1.46 0.33 7.82
C SER A 29 2.87 0.66 8.30
N GLU A 30 3.45 -0.23 9.11
CA GLU A 30 4.86 -0.19 9.50
C GLU A 30 5.79 -0.59 8.34
N LYS A 31 5.25 -1.28 7.34
CA LYS A 31 5.95 -1.73 6.13
C LYS A 31 5.57 -0.92 4.89
N PHE A 32 5.14 0.33 5.08
CA PHE A 32 4.76 1.21 3.97
C PHE A 32 5.87 1.25 2.90
N PRO A 33 5.56 0.99 1.61
CA PRO A 33 4.24 1.11 0.96
C PRO A 33 3.37 -0.15 0.96
N TYR A 34 3.84 -1.27 1.51
CA TYR A 34 3.10 -2.53 1.51
C TYR A 34 2.00 -2.55 2.56
N CYS A 35 0.96 -3.35 2.35
CA CYS A 35 -0.06 -3.60 3.36
C CYS A 35 0.38 -4.73 4.29
N ASP A 36 0.43 -4.43 5.60
CA ASP A 36 0.67 -5.39 6.68
C ASP A 36 -0.58 -5.76 7.49
N GLY A 37 -1.73 -5.15 7.15
CA GLY A 37 -3.00 -5.36 7.85
C GLY A 37 -3.39 -4.27 8.85
N ALA A 38 -2.57 -3.23 9.05
CA ALA A 38 -2.87 -2.12 9.97
C ALA A 38 -4.23 -1.45 9.72
N HIS A 39 -4.71 -1.43 8.47
CA HIS A 39 -6.04 -0.90 8.11
C HIS A 39 -7.19 -1.52 8.91
N ARG A 40 -7.06 -2.77 9.37
CA ARG A 40 -8.09 -3.44 10.17
C ARG A 40 -8.29 -2.75 11.53
N LYS A 41 -7.18 -2.34 12.17
CA LYS A 41 -7.21 -1.58 13.42
C LYS A 41 -7.81 -0.20 13.19
N VAL A 42 -7.37 0.50 12.13
CA VAL A 42 -7.93 1.80 11.73
C VAL A 42 -9.44 1.73 11.56
N ASN A 43 -9.92 0.74 10.81
CA ASN A 43 -11.35 0.55 10.57
C ASN A 43 -12.13 0.28 11.87
N ALA A 44 -11.59 -0.56 12.76
CA ALA A 44 -12.23 -0.88 14.03
C ALA A 44 -12.31 0.32 14.99
N GLU A 45 -11.27 1.17 15.03
CA GLU A 45 -11.20 2.32 15.94
C GLU A 45 -11.97 3.54 15.44
N THR A 46 -12.06 3.73 14.11
CA THR A 46 -12.64 4.95 13.51
C THR A 46 -13.99 4.74 12.84
N GLY A 47 -14.39 3.49 12.61
CA GLY A 47 -15.56 3.15 11.79
C GLY A 47 -15.31 3.25 10.27
N ASP A 48 -14.06 3.49 9.85
CA ASP A 48 -13.69 3.53 8.43
C ASP A 48 -13.70 2.12 7.79
N HIS A 49 -13.65 2.08 6.45
CA HIS A 49 -13.73 0.88 5.62
C HIS A 49 -12.63 0.81 4.57
N VAL A 50 -11.45 1.38 4.86
CA VAL A 50 -10.32 1.36 3.95
C VAL A 50 -9.69 -0.03 3.86
N GLY A 51 -9.10 -0.32 2.70
CA GLY A 51 -8.40 -1.57 2.43
C GLY A 51 -7.30 -1.40 1.38
N PRO A 52 -6.42 -2.40 1.22
CA PRO A 52 -5.28 -2.30 0.32
C PRO A 52 -5.70 -2.26 -1.16
N VAL A 53 -4.78 -1.82 -2.02
CA VAL A 53 -4.84 -2.15 -3.45
C VAL A 53 -4.09 -3.47 -3.64
N VAL A 54 -4.73 -4.45 -4.29
CA VAL A 54 -4.07 -5.72 -4.62
C VAL A 54 -3.73 -5.73 -6.10
N VAL A 55 -2.45 -5.76 -6.41
CA VAL A 55 -1.92 -5.86 -7.77
C VAL A 55 -1.47 -7.29 -8.02
N LYS A 56 -1.99 -7.91 -9.08
CA LYS A 56 -1.57 -9.24 -9.54
C LYS A 56 -0.82 -9.06 -10.86
N ALA A 57 0.48 -9.33 -10.87
CA ALA A 57 1.27 -9.33 -12.09
C ALA A 57 0.94 -10.61 -12.86
N VAL A 58 0.10 -10.49 -13.89
CA VAL A 58 -0.23 -11.60 -14.78
C VAL A 58 0.83 -11.72 -15.87
N THR A 59 1.17 -12.95 -16.25
CA THR A 59 1.90 -13.17 -17.51
C THR A 59 0.97 -12.79 -18.66
N ALA A 60 1.54 -12.14 -19.68
CA ALA A 60 0.85 -11.91 -20.95
C ALA A 60 0.59 -13.23 -21.68
#